data_AF-A0A7K3HEU4-F1
#
_entry.id   AF-A0A7K3HEU4-F1
#
_cell.length_a   1.000
_cell.length_b   1.000
_cell.length_c   1.000
_cell.angle_alpha   90.00
_cell.angle_beta   90.00
_cell.angle_gamma   90.00
#
_symmetry.space_group_name_H-M   'P 1'
#
loop_
_entity.id
_entity.type
_entity.pdbx_description
1 polymer ?
#
loop_
_entity_poly.entity_id
_entity_poly.type
_entity_poly.pdbx_seq_one_letter_code
_entity_poly.pdbx_strand_id
1 'polypeptide(L)'
;MAGPRRDTRGIVDAPELFAHVRFRRREPYAEPLRRYVEHYWLIDWDLAEPYATHVVPHPSVNLVFQRYGAEPRSGSGFGFGELAGIGLELFTRKLAGTGRVCGVQFRPGGFRPFAPGRPVSHWTGRRLPHTEVFPDASGGVPGDRG
;
A
#
# COMPACT_ATOMS: atom_id res chain seq x y z
N MET A 1 -5.54 12.27 21.38
CA MET A 1 -5.55 11.77 19.99
C MET A 1 -5.19 10.30 20.06
N ALA A 2 -6.05 9.38 19.59
CA ALA A 2 -5.73 7.95 19.63
C ALA A 2 -4.51 7.68 18.74
N GLY A 3 -3.48 7.04 19.30
CA GLY A 3 -2.32 6.59 18.54
C GLY A 3 -2.71 5.64 17.41
N PRO A 4 -1.82 5.41 16.42
CA PRO A 4 -2.15 4.54 15.30
C PRO A 4 -2.53 3.15 15.78
N ARG A 5 -3.50 2.53 15.11
CA ARG A 5 -3.91 1.16 15.45
C ARG A 5 -2.73 0.19 15.34
N ARG A 6 -2.22 -0.30 16.48
CA ARG A 6 -1.11 -1.27 16.58
C ARG A 6 -1.52 -2.73 16.40
N ASP A 7 -2.74 -2.94 15.95
CA ASP A 7 -3.46 -4.20 16.05
C ASP A 7 -3.43 -4.99 14.72
N THR A 8 -3.43 -6.32 14.77
CA THR A 8 -3.46 -7.21 13.60
C THR A 8 -4.85 -7.35 12.96
N ARG A 9 -5.88 -6.69 13.52
CA ARG A 9 -7.24 -6.57 12.97
C ARG A 9 -7.17 -6.24 11.49
N GLY A 10 -7.88 -7.04 10.70
CA GLY A 10 -7.87 -6.94 9.24
C GLY A 10 -6.92 -7.92 8.55
N ILE A 11 -5.99 -8.56 9.26
CA ILE A 11 -5.15 -9.64 8.72
C ILE A 11 -5.76 -10.97 9.17
N VAL A 12 -6.15 -11.81 8.21
CA VAL A 12 -6.57 -13.18 8.50
C VAL A 12 -5.31 -13.99 8.77
N ASP A 13 -5.28 -14.72 9.90
CA ASP A 13 -4.12 -15.46 10.41
C ASP A 13 -2.81 -14.64 10.37
N ALA A 14 -2.77 -13.58 11.19
CA ALA A 14 -1.60 -12.73 11.27
C ALA A 14 -0.30 -13.46 11.63
N PRO A 15 -0.29 -14.45 12.56
CA PRO A 15 0.89 -15.27 12.80
C PRO A 15 1.40 -15.98 11.54
N GLU A 16 0.52 -16.61 10.76
CA GLU A 16 0.91 -17.30 9.53
C GLU A 16 1.47 -16.32 8.48
N LEU A 17 0.84 -15.16 8.29
CA LEU A 17 1.39 -14.13 7.41
C LEU A 17 2.79 -13.70 7.86
N PHE A 18 2.98 -13.45 9.16
CA PHE A 18 4.25 -12.95 9.69
C PHE A 18 5.37 -13.99 9.67
N ALA A 19 5.05 -15.29 9.59
CA ALA A 19 6.03 -16.33 9.33
C ALA A 19 6.61 -16.27 7.91
N HIS A 20 5.83 -15.76 6.95
CA HIS A 20 6.20 -15.70 5.53
C HIS A 20 6.75 -14.33 5.10
N VAL A 21 6.50 -13.27 5.87
CA VAL A 21 6.82 -11.89 5.45
C VAL A 21 7.41 -11.06 6.57
N ARG A 22 8.28 -10.12 6.20
CA ARG A 22 8.72 -9.05 7.09
C ARG A 22 7.71 -7.90 7.08
N PHE A 23 6.77 -7.91 8.02
CA PHE A 23 5.77 -6.86 8.19
C PHE A 23 6.25 -5.73 9.11
N ARG A 24 6.08 -4.47 8.69
CA ARG A 24 6.43 -3.28 9.48
C ARG A 24 5.37 -2.20 9.35
N ARG A 25 5.12 -1.45 10.43
CA ARG A 25 4.32 -0.22 10.42
C ARG A 25 5.14 0.96 10.88
N ARG A 26 4.96 2.11 10.25
CA ARG A 26 5.65 3.38 10.55
C ARG A 26 4.64 4.51 10.63
N GLU A 27 4.82 5.40 11.59
CA GLU A 27 4.00 6.61 11.69
C GLU A 27 4.46 7.65 10.66
N PRO A 28 3.54 8.51 10.18
CA PRO A 28 3.92 9.64 9.34
C PRO A 28 4.87 10.57 10.08
N TYR A 29 6.11 10.65 9.57
CA TYR A 29 7.15 11.50 10.14
C TYR A 29 6.79 12.98 10.03
N ALA A 30 6.35 13.41 8.84
CA ALA A 30 5.92 14.76 8.56
C ALA A 30 4.63 15.09 9.34
N GLU A 31 4.72 16.06 10.25
CA GLU A 31 3.60 16.49 11.10
C GLU A 31 2.33 16.84 10.30
N PRO A 32 2.40 17.58 9.17
CA PRO A 32 1.20 17.91 8.40
C PRO A 32 0.44 16.70 7.85
N LEU A 33 1.11 15.55 7.68
CA LEU A 33 0.49 14.32 7.20
C LEU A 33 -0.25 13.55 8.30
N ARG A 34 0.07 13.75 9.57
CA ARG A 34 -0.48 12.97 10.71
C ARG A 34 -2.00 13.08 10.84
N ARG A 35 -2.59 14.19 10.37
CA ARG A 35 -4.06 14.39 10.32
C ARG A 35 -4.76 13.65 9.19
N TYR A 36 -4.03 13.21 8.17
CA TYR A 36 -4.58 12.57 6.98
C TYR A 36 -4.20 11.10 6.86
N VAL A 37 -2.98 10.77 7.24
CA VAL A 37 -2.37 9.43 7.17
C VAL A 37 -2.43 8.80 8.56
N GLU A 38 -2.95 7.58 8.62
CA GLU A 38 -2.95 6.78 9.85
C GLU A 38 -1.56 6.20 10.09
N HIS A 39 -1.02 5.47 9.10
CA HIS A 39 0.32 4.91 9.13
C HIS A 39 0.78 4.48 7.72
N TYR A 40 2.07 4.24 7.59
CA TYR A 40 2.66 3.48 6.49
C TYR A 40 2.80 2.02 6.91
N TRP A 41 2.53 1.11 5.99
CA TRP A 41 2.76 -0.32 6.16
C TRP A 41 3.71 -0.82 5.08
N LEU A 42 4.63 -1.70 5.45
CA LEU A 42 5.66 -2.23 4.58
C LEU A 42 5.74 -3.75 4.74
N ILE A 43 5.82 -4.45 3.62
CA ILE A 43 5.92 -5.89 3.54
C ILE A 43 7.06 -6.22 2.59
N ASP A 44 8.05 -6.97 3.03
CA ASP A 44 8.99 -7.66 2.14
C ASP A 44 8.83 -9.17 2.32
N TRP A 45 9.06 -9.93 1.27
CA TRP A 45 9.13 -11.38 1.33
C TRP A 45 10.19 -11.92 0.38
N ASP A 46 10.65 -13.12 0.71
CA ASP A 46 11.50 -13.97 -0.11
C ASP A 46 11.02 -15.40 0.14
N LEU A 47 10.34 -15.97 -0.85
CA LEU A 47 9.58 -17.20 -0.71
C LEU A 47 10.04 -18.21 -1.75
N ALA A 48 10.40 -19.41 -1.28
CA ALA A 48 10.69 -20.55 -2.15
C ALA A 48 9.42 -21.08 -2.83
N GLU A 49 8.30 -21.11 -2.09
CA GLU A 49 7.00 -21.56 -2.57
C GLU A 49 5.95 -20.43 -2.53
N PRO A 50 5.01 -20.37 -3.48
CA PRO A 50 3.96 -19.34 -3.46
C PRO A 50 3.06 -19.44 -2.21
N TYR A 51 2.79 -18.30 -1.58
CA TYR A 51 1.92 -18.19 -0.40
C TYR A 51 0.72 -17.28 -0.70
N ALA A 52 -0.49 -17.71 -0.34
CA ALA A 52 -1.71 -16.93 -0.51
C ALA A 52 -2.17 -16.36 0.84
N THR A 53 -2.14 -15.05 0.97
CA THR A 53 -2.64 -14.35 2.16
C THR A 53 -4.00 -13.71 1.92
N HIS A 54 -4.80 -13.61 2.98
CA HIS A 54 -6.11 -12.98 2.98
C HIS A 54 -6.11 -11.78 3.93
N VAL A 55 -6.55 -10.63 3.43
CA VAL A 55 -6.62 -9.38 4.19
C VAL A 55 -8.04 -8.85 4.09
N VAL A 56 -8.67 -8.64 5.24
CA VAL A 56 -9.93 -7.90 5.36
C VAL A 56 -9.58 -6.40 5.28
N PRO A 57 -10.03 -5.69 4.25
CA PRO A 57 -9.71 -4.28 4.08
C PRO A 57 -10.35 -3.46 5.20
N HIS A 58 -9.59 -2.53 5.76
CA HIS A 58 -10.14 -1.47 6.61
C HIS A 58 -10.95 -0.50 5.75
N PRO A 59 -11.99 0.17 6.30
CA PRO A 59 -12.81 1.13 5.58
C PRO A 59 -12.06 2.47 5.34
N SER A 60 -10.95 2.39 4.61
CA SER A 60 -9.97 3.44 4.36
C SER A 60 -9.45 3.34 2.93
N VAL A 61 -9.11 4.48 2.35
CA VAL A 61 -8.35 4.54 1.10
C VAL A 61 -6.88 4.20 1.41
N ASN A 62 -6.25 3.44 0.51
CA ASN A 62 -4.83 3.12 0.56
C ASN A 62 -4.16 3.52 -0.77
N LEU A 63 -2.98 4.12 -0.69
CA LEU A 63 -2.08 4.26 -1.84
C LEU A 63 -0.98 3.21 -1.71
N VAL A 64 -0.83 2.34 -2.70
CA VAL A 64 -0.04 1.11 -2.59
C VAL A 64 0.98 1.02 -3.72
N PHE A 65 2.25 0.88 -3.38
CA PHE A 65 3.36 0.70 -4.31
C PHE A 65 3.92 -0.71 -4.18
N GLN A 66 4.08 -1.39 -5.31
CA GLN A 66 4.39 -2.82 -5.38
C GLN A 66 5.55 -3.04 -6.34
N ARG A 67 6.50 -3.89 -5.95
CA ARG A 67 7.58 -4.36 -6.82
C ARG A 67 7.76 -5.85 -6.63
N TYR A 68 7.74 -6.58 -7.74
CA TYR A 68 7.88 -8.04 -7.79
C TYR A 68 9.16 -8.42 -8.52
N GLY A 69 9.79 -9.50 -8.07
CA GLY A 69 10.98 -10.06 -8.68
C GLY A 69 12.27 -9.29 -8.34
N ALA A 70 13.37 -10.04 -8.31
CA ALA A 70 14.72 -9.54 -8.32
C ALA A 70 15.33 -9.85 -9.69
N GLU A 71 15.43 -8.85 -10.54
CA GLU A 71 16.61 -8.71 -11.38
C GLU A 71 17.47 -7.65 -10.67
N PRO A 72 18.51 -8.06 -9.91
CA PRO A 72 19.45 -7.12 -9.31
C PRO A 72 20.33 -6.42 -10.37
N ARG A 73 20.29 -6.87 -11.63
CA ARG A 73 21.18 -6.41 -12.71
C ARG A 73 20.47 -5.92 -13.98
N SER A 74 19.24 -6.35 -14.25
CA SER A 74 18.36 -5.70 -15.23
C SER A 74 17.42 -4.73 -14.52
N GLY A 75 17.53 -3.43 -14.78
CA GLY A 75 16.70 -2.37 -14.18
C GLY A 75 15.20 -2.43 -14.53
N SER A 76 14.62 -3.61 -14.76
CA SER A 76 13.29 -3.85 -15.31
C SER A 76 12.26 -4.39 -14.31
N GLY A 77 12.55 -4.37 -13.01
CA GLY A 77 11.52 -4.54 -11.98
C GLY A 77 10.62 -3.32 -11.95
N PHE A 78 9.65 -3.22 -12.87
CA PHE A 78 8.71 -2.10 -12.94
C PHE A 78 7.84 -2.12 -11.69
N GLY A 79 8.20 -1.27 -10.72
CA GLY A 79 7.32 -0.97 -9.61
C GLY A 79 6.07 -0.27 -10.15
N PHE A 80 4.90 -0.62 -9.63
CA PHE A 80 3.65 0.06 -9.97
C PHE A 80 2.93 0.53 -8.71
N GLY A 81 2.20 1.63 -8.86
CA GLY A 81 1.42 2.24 -7.79
C GLY A 81 -0.07 2.17 -8.10
N GLU A 82 -0.88 1.85 -7.10
CA GLU A 82 -2.34 1.77 -7.19
C GLU A 82 -2.98 2.60 -6.09
N LEU A 83 -4.08 3.29 -6.40
CA LEU A 83 -5.03 3.71 -5.38
C LEU A 83 -6.02 2.57 -5.15
N ALA A 84 -6.09 2.05 -3.94
CA ALA A 84 -7.14 1.17 -3.47
C ALA A 84 -8.15 1.98 -2.67
N GLY A 85 -9.37 2.12 -3.16
CA GLY A 85 -10.43 2.75 -2.39
C GLY A 85 -10.91 1.89 -1.23
N ILE A 86 -12.04 2.28 -0.64
CA ILE A 86 -12.66 1.55 0.47
C ILE A 86 -13.05 0.15 -0.02
N GLY A 87 -12.35 -0.88 0.48
CA GLY A 87 -12.60 -2.26 0.10
C GLY A 87 -13.92 -2.78 0.70
N LEU A 88 -14.69 -3.51 -0.10
CA LEU A 88 -15.98 -4.07 0.30
C LEU A 88 -15.91 -5.58 0.55
N GLU A 89 -14.83 -6.23 0.13
CA GLU A 89 -14.68 -7.68 0.09
C GLU A 89 -13.32 -8.13 0.64
N LEU A 90 -13.22 -9.42 0.97
CA LEU A 90 -11.96 -10.04 1.37
C LEU A 90 -10.94 -9.93 0.23
N PHE A 91 -9.75 -9.41 0.54
CA PHE A 91 -8.69 -9.27 -0.44
C PHE A 91 -7.71 -10.44 -0.33
N THR A 92 -7.69 -11.31 -1.34
CA THR A 92 -6.68 -12.37 -1.47
C THR A 92 -5.48 -11.84 -2.25
N ARG A 93 -4.27 -12.07 -1.74
CA ARG A 93 -3.02 -11.79 -2.46
C ARG A 93 -2.13 -13.03 -2.50
N LYS A 94 -1.75 -13.44 -3.70
CA LYS A 94 -0.70 -14.43 -3.92
C LYS A 94 0.67 -13.75 -3.93
N LEU A 95 1.56 -14.19 -3.05
CA LEU A 95 2.96 -13.80 -2.97
C LEU A 95 3.80 -14.95 -3.54
N ALA A 96 4.79 -14.64 -4.35
CA ALA A 96 5.71 -15.63 -4.92
C ALA A 96 7.10 -15.01 -5.11
N GLY A 97 8.14 -15.84 -5.06
CA GLY A 97 9.52 -15.43 -5.22
C GLY A 97 9.88 -14.31 -4.25
N THR A 98 10.51 -13.25 -4.76
CA THR A 98 10.85 -12.06 -3.98
C THR A 98 9.95 -10.88 -4.34
N GLY A 99 9.67 -10.03 -3.36
CA GLY A 99 9.01 -8.77 -3.63
C GLY A 99 8.79 -7.91 -2.41
N ARG A 100 8.25 -6.73 -2.66
CA ARG A 100 8.03 -5.69 -1.65
C ARG A 100 6.75 -4.94 -1.95
N VAL A 101 6.01 -4.62 -0.89
CA VAL A 101 4.87 -3.69 -0.95
C VAL A 101 5.03 -2.62 0.12
N CYS A 102 4.80 -1.37 -0.26
CA CYS A 102 4.65 -0.25 0.65
C CYS A 102 3.27 0.35 0.44
N GLY A 103 2.57 0.67 1.52
CA GLY A 103 1.30 1.35 1.43
C GLY A 103 1.14 2.46 2.45
N VAL A 104 0.37 3.47 2.03
CA VAL A 104 -0.09 4.57 2.86
C VAL A 104 -1.55 4.31 3.19
N GLN A 105 -1.87 4.10 4.47
CA GLN A 105 -3.26 4.03 4.91
C GLN A 105 -3.72 5.41 5.33
N PHE A 106 -4.74 5.93 4.64
CA PHE A 106 -5.38 7.18 5.04
C PHE A 106 -6.34 6.93 6.20
N ARG A 107 -6.45 7.91 7.10
CA ARG A 107 -7.52 7.96 8.09
C ARG A 107 -8.88 8.01 7.36
N PRO A 108 -9.97 7.47 7.94
CA PRO A 108 -11.30 7.66 7.38
C PRO A 108 -11.59 9.15 7.14
N GLY A 109 -11.97 9.51 5.91
CA GLY A 109 -12.17 10.90 5.47
C GLY A 109 -10.88 11.72 5.18
N GLY A 110 -9.70 11.20 5.53
CA GLY A 110 -8.41 11.88 5.39
C GLY A 110 -7.89 12.03 3.96
N PHE A 111 -8.46 11.30 2.99
CA PHE A 111 -8.00 11.32 1.60
C PHE A 111 -8.53 12.51 0.78
N ARG A 112 -9.64 13.14 1.20
CA ARG A 112 -10.34 14.16 0.39
C ARG A 112 -9.45 15.33 -0.09
N PRO A 113 -8.52 15.88 0.70
CA PRO A 113 -7.65 16.97 0.24
C PRO A 113 -6.72 16.61 -0.92
N PHE A 114 -6.44 15.32 -1.15
CA PHE A 114 -5.52 14.85 -2.19
C PHE A 114 -6.22 14.66 -3.54
N ALA A 115 -7.55 14.62 -3.57
CA ALA A 115 -8.33 14.49 -4.80
C ALA A 115 -9.63 15.29 -4.69
N PRO A 116 -9.56 16.64 -4.64
CA PRO A 116 -10.71 17.50 -4.33
C PRO A 116 -11.83 17.43 -5.38
N GLY A 117 -11.52 17.07 -6.63
CA GLY A 117 -12.48 17.02 -7.75
C GLY A 117 -13.36 15.76 -7.82
N ARG A 118 -13.21 14.82 -6.88
CA ARG A 118 -13.99 13.56 -6.86
C ARG A 118 -14.35 13.20 -5.41
N PRO A 119 -15.60 12.77 -5.13
CA PRO A 119 -15.95 12.26 -3.81
C PRO A 119 -15.28 10.90 -3.56
N VAL A 120 -14.96 10.58 -2.29
CA VAL A 120 -14.31 9.30 -1.93
C VAL A 120 -15.14 8.08 -2.33
N SER A 121 -16.47 8.22 -2.35
CA SER A 121 -17.40 7.19 -2.82
C SER A 121 -17.10 6.75 -4.26
N HIS A 122 -16.52 7.62 -5.10
CA HIS A 122 -16.15 7.29 -6.47
C HIS A 122 -15.13 6.15 -6.58
N TRP A 123 -14.28 5.96 -5.57
CA TRP A 123 -13.25 4.91 -5.56
C TRP A 123 -13.64 3.70 -4.71
N THR A 124 -14.78 3.73 -4.03
CA THR A 124 -15.23 2.62 -3.18
C THR A 124 -15.38 1.35 -4.02
N GLY A 125 -14.83 0.23 -3.54
CA GLY A 125 -14.78 -1.04 -4.27
C GLY A 125 -13.81 -1.08 -5.46
N ARG A 126 -13.03 -0.01 -5.72
CA ARG A 126 -12.16 0.08 -6.90
C ARG A 126 -10.69 0.10 -6.55
N ARG A 127 -9.90 -0.45 -7.48
CA ARG A 127 -8.44 -0.30 -7.56
C ARG A 127 -8.09 0.22 -8.93
N LEU A 128 -7.23 1.23 -8.97
CA LEU A 128 -6.84 1.92 -10.20
C LEU A 128 -5.38 2.34 -10.11
N PRO A 129 -4.65 2.43 -11.24
CA PRO A 129 -3.32 3.04 -11.28
C PRO A 129 -3.33 4.39 -10.55
N HIS A 130 -2.30 4.64 -9.73
CA HIS A 130 -2.20 5.90 -9.00
C HIS A 130 -2.15 7.12 -9.93
N THR A 131 -1.66 6.95 -11.16
CA THR A 131 -1.60 8.00 -12.19
C THR A 131 -2.96 8.45 -12.68
N GLU A 132 -4.02 7.64 -12.56
CA GLU A 132 -5.39 8.09 -12.86
C GLU A 132 -5.91 9.10 -11.83
N VAL A 133 -5.30 9.13 -10.64
CA VAL A 133 -5.67 10.03 -9.54
C VAL A 133 -4.66 11.18 -9.41
N PHE A 134 -3.39 10.88 -9.68
CA PHE A 134 -2.26 11.81 -9.65
C PHE A 134 -1.52 11.75 -11.00
N PRO A 135 -2.04 12.41 -12.06
CA PRO A 135 -1.47 12.32 -13.42
C PRO A 135 0.00 12.76 -13.50
N ASP A 136 0.38 13.74 -12.68
CA ASP A 136 1.74 14.29 -12.64
C ASP A 136 2.73 13.43 -11.82
N ALA A 137 2.26 12.35 -11.18
CA ALA A 137 3.07 11.46 -10.35
C ALA A 137 3.67 10.28 -11.15
N SER A 138 3.95 10.48 -12.44
CA SER A 138 4.63 9.45 -13.25
C SER A 138 6.06 9.27 -12.75
N GLY A 139 6.43 8.02 -12.44
CA GLY A 139 7.71 7.66 -11.82
C GLY A 139 8.91 7.93 -12.72
N GLY A 140 9.36 9.19 -12.76
CA GLY A 140 10.68 9.54 -13.25
C GLY A 140 11.73 9.11 -12.23
N VAL A 141 12.64 8.23 -12.62
CA VAL A 141 13.94 8.11 -11.95
C VAL A 141 14.55 9.52 -11.97
N PRO A 142 14.95 10.11 -10.83
CA PRO A 142 15.65 11.38 -10.84
C PRO A 142 16.88 11.22 -11.74
N GLY A 143 16.86 11.88 -12.89
CA GLY A 143 17.99 11.89 -13.80
C GLY A 143 19.18 12.48 -13.07
N ASP A 144 20.29 11.74 -13.12
CA ASP A 144 21.61 12.16 -12.69
C ASP A 144 21.90 13.52 -13.34
N ARG A 145 21.79 14.60 -12.56
CA ARG A 145 22.28 15.93 -12.96
C ARG A 145 23.66 16.09 -12.37
N GLY A 146 24.65 15.65 -13.14
CA GLY A 146 26.01 16.18 -13.08
C GLY A 146 26.09 17.58 -13.70
#